data_AF-A0A4D6WUT0-F1
#
_entry.id   AF-A0A4D6WUT0-F1
#
_cell.length_a   1.000
_cell.length_b   1.000
_cell.length_c   1.000
_cell.angle_alpha   90.00
_cell.angle_beta   90.00
_cell.angle_gamma   90.00
#
_symmetry.space_group_name_H-M   'P 1'
#
loop_
_entity.id
_entity.type
_entity.pdbx_description
1 polymer ?
#
loop_
_entity_poly.entity_id
_entity_poly.type
_entity_poly.pdbx_seq_one_letter_code
_entity_poly.pdbx_strand_id
1 'polypeptide(L)' 'MAFSMIFFTKLPDAYMLFRPLVDILPIIPIFFLLLAFVWQAAVGFR' A
#
# COMPACT_ATOMS: atom_id res chain seq x y z
N MET A 1 -3.33 18.23 -9.15
CA MET A 1 -2.41 17.30 -8.46
C MET A 1 -2.86 17.21 -7.01
N ALA A 2 -3.80 16.30 -6.72
CA ALA A 2 -4.38 16.19 -5.39
C ALA A 2 -3.39 15.49 -4.45
N PHE A 3 -2.72 16.26 -3.60
CA PHE A 3 -1.99 15.73 -2.46
C PHE A 3 -3.03 15.35 -1.41
N SER A 4 -3.36 14.06 -1.30
CA SER A 4 -4.25 13.57 -0.24
C SER A 4 -3.56 13.74 1.11
N MET A 5 -4.03 14.67 1.93
CA MET A 5 -3.71 14.70 3.36
C MET A 5 -4.32 13.45 4.00
N ILE A 6 -3.49 12.47 4.36
CA ILE A 6 -3.92 11.30 5.13
C ILE A 6 -4.25 11.81 6.54
N PHE A 7 -5.53 11.97 6.84
CA PHE A 7 -5.99 12.25 8.20
C PHE A 7 -5.88 10.95 9.02
N PHE A 8 -4.86 10.86 9.87
CA PHE A 8 -4.75 9.78 10.87
C PHE A 8 -5.75 10.01 12.00
N THR A 9 -7.00 9.62 11.76
CA THR A 9 -7.99 9.44 12.83
C THR A 9 -7.87 8.03 13.39
N LYS A 10 -8.31 7.83 14.64
CA LYS A 10 -8.32 6.49 15.24
C LYS A 10 -9.30 5.60 14.49
N LEU A 11 -8.95 4.33 14.29
CA LEU A 11 -9.90 3.32 13.84
C LEU A 11 -11.06 3.21 14.85
N PRO A 12 -12.28 2.87 14.40
CA PRO A 12 -13.35 2.50 15.32
C PRO A 12 -12.95 1.30 16.17
N ASP A 13 -13.49 1.20 17.40
CA ASP A 13 -13.07 0.19 18.39
C ASP A 13 -13.15 -1.25 17.86
N ALA A 14 -14.19 -1.56 17.07
CA ALA A 14 -14.36 -2.87 16.44
C ALA A 14 -13.22 -3.25 15.46
N TYR A 15 -12.46 -2.28 14.96
CA TYR A 15 -11.38 -2.49 13.99
C TYR A 15 -9.99 -2.25 14.57
N MET A 16 -9.86 -1.93 15.86
CA MET A 16 -8.56 -1.62 16.46
C MET A 16 -7.56 -2.78 16.35
N LEU A 17 -8.03 -4.03 16.36
CA LEU A 17 -7.18 -5.21 16.14
C LEU A 17 -6.46 -5.20 14.78
N PHE A 18 -7.04 -4.53 13.78
CA PHE A 18 -6.46 -4.42 12.42
C PHE A 18 -5.58 -3.20 12.23
N ARG A 19 -5.36 -2.38 13.27
CA ARG A 19 -4.48 -1.21 13.17
C ARG A 19 -3.10 -1.52 12.58
N PRO A 20 -2.40 -2.61 12.99
CA PRO A 20 -1.10 -2.94 12.39
C PRO A 20 -1.18 -3.21 10.88
N LEU A 21 -2.30 -3.76 10.38
CA LEU A 21 -2.51 -3.98 8.95
C LEU A 21 -2.76 -2.65 8.23
N VAL A 22 -3.62 -1.79 8.80
CA VAL A 22 -3.96 -0.48 8.22
C VAL A 22 -2.75 0.43 8.12
N ASP A 23 -1.84 0.38 9.11
CA ASP A 23 -0.58 1.12 9.11
C ASP A 23 0.33 0.71 7.92
N ILE A 24 0.17 -0.50 7.37
CA ILE A 24 0.94 -1.00 6.21
C ILE A 24 0.28 -0.66 4.87
N LEU A 25 -1.05 -0.52 4.80
CA LEU A 25 -1.78 -0.28 3.53
C LEU A 25 -1.21 0.86 2.65
N PRO A 26 -0.72 1.98 3.19
CA PRO A 26 -0.14 3.05 2.37
C PRO A 26 1.07 2.64 1.52
N ILE A 27 1.74 1.51 1.84
CA ILE A 27 2.89 1.03 1.07
C ILE A 27 2.49 0.28 -0.22
N ILE A 28 1.23 -0.14 -0.35
CA ILE A 28 0.72 -0.95 -1.47
C ILE A 28 1.07 -0.37 -2.86
N PRO A 29 0.99 0.95 -3.13
CA PRO A 29 1.38 1.50 -4.42
C PRO A 29 2.84 1.19 -4.82
N ILE A 30 3.75 1.14 -3.84
CA ILE A 30 5.16 0.80 -4.07
C ILE A 30 5.28 -0.68 -4.45
N PHE A 31 4.50 -1.58 -3.83
CA PHE A 31 4.48 -2.98 -4.22
C PHE A 31 3.99 -3.19 -5.65
N PHE A 32 3.04 -2.40 -6.15
CA PHE A 32 2.63 -2.47 -7.56
C PHE A 32 3.75 -2.03 -8.51
N LEU A 33 4.50 -0.98 -8.16
CA LEU A 33 5.68 -0.57 -8.92
C LEU A 33 6.71 -1.71 -8.95
N LEU A 34 7.03 -2.30 -7.80
CA LEU A 34 7.98 -3.41 -7.71
C LEU A 34 7.48 -4.65 -8.47
N LEU A 35 6.18 -4.93 -8.42
CA LEU A 35 5.55 -6.03 -9.15
C LEU A 35 5.71 -5.87 -10.66
N ALA A 36 5.68 -4.64 -11.19
CA ALA A 36 5.95 -4.40 -12.61
C ALA A 36 7.37 -4.85 -13.00
N PHE A 37 8.37 -4.61 -12.16
CA PHE A 37 9.74 -5.10 -12.38
C PHE A 37 9.85 -6.61 -12.23
N VAL A 38 9.14 -7.21 -11.26
CA VAL A 38 9.06 -8.67 -11.11
C VAL A 38 8.46 -9.30 -12.36
N TRP A 39 7.37 -8.73 -12.88
CA TRP A 39 6.74 -9.19 -14.11
C TRP A 39 7.68 -9.05 -15.31
N GLN A 40 8.33 -7.90 -15.47
CA GLN A 40 9.31 -7.68 -16.53
C GLN A 40 10.47 -8.67 -16.45
N ALA A 41 11.01 -8.92 -15.26
CA ALA A 41 12.06 -9.93 -15.05
C ALA A 41 11.58 -11.34 -15.43
N ALA A 42 10.33 -11.70 -15.11
CA ALA A 42 9.76 -13.01 -15.43
C ALA A 42 9.59 -13.25 -16.95
N VAL A 43 9.38 -12.19 -17.74
CA VAL A 43 9.31 -12.26 -19.21
C VAL A 43 10.65 -11.93 -19.90
N GLY A 44 11.72 -11.71 -19.13
CA GLY A 44 13.07 -11.47 -19.62
C GLY A 44 13.34 -10.05 -20.12
N PHE A 45 12.64 -9.03 -19.59
CA PHE A 45 12.76 -7.62 -19.99
C PHE A 45 12.65 -7.42 -21.51
N ARG A 46 11.67 -8.11 -22.10
CA ARG A 46 11.32 -8.00 -23.53
C ARG A 46 10.32 -6.88 -23.79
#